data_AF-A0A4R8Q343-F1
#
_entry.id   AF-A0A4R8Q343-F1
#
_cell.length_a   1.000
_cell.length_b   1.000
_cell.length_c   1.000
_cell.angle_alpha   90.00
_cell.angle_beta   90.00
_cell.angle_gamma   90.00
#
_symmetry.space_group_name_H-M   'P 1'
#
loop_
_entity.id
_entity.type
_entity.pdbx_description
1 polymer ?
#
loop_
_entity_poly.entity_id
_entity_poly.type
_entity_poly.pdbx_seq_one_letter_code
_entity_poly.pdbx_strand_id
1 'polypeptide(L)'
;MRPATCFARQWRLVSSARSSAARCYSSSFPVPPAASEKHHVHTTLNYFKPLPRGQSPPTVYPFRPEKHDYSPWAEKVPVTIHDVAGDELKYSLDEHGFKFHFHRTEVTNFGDPDVVKREYFPEMETLMKQVTGAKHVFLFNPIHRKPPTEPGKAVQGPVQLVHNDLTPQDAVAGARHDLGPQADELLKGRFQVIHAWRPLKPVYKDPFAVADSRSVADEDLVHTKVVFPFREGSTFNVTASPKHRFYYRYGQTPDIVTLFKSYDSETGVARRNPHSAFVDPATVDHPGRESFEIRAYVFHEPR
;
A
#
# COMPACT_ATOMS: atom_id res chain seq x y z
N MET A 1 3.64 29.79 -26.93
CA MET A 1 2.38 29.15 -26.50
C MET A 1 2.17 27.86 -27.26
N ARG A 2 2.42 26.73 -26.61
CA ARG A 2 1.90 25.39 -26.93
C ARG A 2 1.79 24.66 -25.59
N PRO A 3 0.60 24.19 -25.16
CA PRO A 3 0.49 23.47 -23.90
C PRO A 3 1.06 22.06 -24.07
N ALA A 4 1.90 21.65 -23.12
CA ALA A 4 2.39 20.29 -23.00
C ALA A 4 1.20 19.36 -22.69
N THR A 5 0.92 18.43 -23.59
CA THR A 5 -0.08 17.39 -23.44
C THR A 5 0.38 16.40 -22.37
N CYS A 6 -0.11 16.56 -21.15
CA CYS A 6 0.00 15.54 -20.11
C CYS A 6 -1.04 14.46 -20.42
N PHE A 7 -0.59 13.30 -20.92
CA PHE A 7 -1.43 12.17 -21.26
C PHE A 7 -2.08 11.59 -19.99
N ALA A 8 -3.32 11.97 -19.71
CA ALA A 8 -4.23 11.15 -18.93
C ALA A 8 -4.73 10.00 -19.83
N ARG A 9 -3.94 8.93 -19.97
CA ARG A 9 -4.45 7.69 -20.57
C ARG A 9 -5.42 7.06 -19.58
N GLN A 10 -6.70 7.07 -19.96
CA GLN A 10 -7.78 6.41 -19.23
C GLN A 10 -7.52 4.90 -19.23
N TRP A 11 -7.17 4.35 -18.06
CA TRP A 11 -6.89 2.93 -17.87
C TRP A 11 -8.19 2.14 -18.00
N ARG A 12 -8.47 1.58 -19.19
CA ARG A 12 -9.54 0.60 -19.33
C ARG A 12 -9.09 -0.73 -18.71
N LEU A 13 -9.86 -1.16 -17.71
CA LEU A 13 -9.79 -2.46 -17.04
C LEU A 13 -9.74 -3.58 -18.08
N VAL A 14 -8.85 -4.55 -17.86
CA VAL A 14 -8.77 -5.76 -18.69
C VAL A 14 -9.11 -6.94 -17.78
N SER A 15 -10.19 -7.65 -18.14
CA SER A 15 -10.47 -8.98 -17.63
C SER A 15 -9.81 -9.98 -18.58
N SER A 16 -8.96 -10.85 -18.05
CA SER A 16 -8.23 -11.86 -18.83
C SER A 16 -8.44 -13.23 -18.21
N ALA A 17 -9.25 -14.07 -18.85
CA ALA A 17 -9.36 -15.47 -18.52
C ALA A 17 -8.19 -16.26 -19.13
N ARG A 18 -7.18 -16.58 -18.32
CA ARG A 18 -6.25 -17.69 -18.59
C ARG A 18 -6.08 -18.54 -17.33
N SER A 19 -6.45 -19.80 -17.45
CA SER A 19 -6.22 -20.81 -16.43
C SER A 19 -4.72 -21.14 -16.38
N SER A 20 -4.07 -20.75 -15.29
CA SER A 20 -2.72 -21.17 -14.93
C SER A 20 -2.84 -22.19 -13.80
N ALA A 21 -2.28 -23.38 -14.00
CA ALA A 21 -2.25 -24.42 -12.98
C ALA A 21 -1.54 -23.89 -11.73
N ALA A 22 -2.27 -23.81 -10.61
CA ALA A 22 -1.74 -23.37 -9.34
C ALA A 22 -0.67 -24.36 -8.86
N ARG A 23 0.61 -24.01 -9.02
CA ARG A 23 1.68 -24.66 -8.27
C ARG A 23 1.57 -24.18 -6.84
N CYS A 24 1.13 -25.06 -5.94
CA CYS A 24 1.30 -24.88 -4.50
C CYS A 24 2.79 -24.93 -4.21
N TYR A 25 3.47 -23.79 -4.28
CA TYR A 25 4.80 -23.68 -3.73
C TYR A 25 4.67 -23.65 -2.22
N SER A 26 5.08 -24.73 -1.54
CA SER A 26 5.54 -24.67 -0.16
C SER A 26 6.85 -23.89 -0.11
N SER A 27 6.84 -22.64 -0.56
CA SER A 27 8.03 -21.82 -0.68
C SER A 27 8.35 -21.22 0.68
N SER A 28 9.48 -21.63 1.23
CA SER A 28 10.13 -20.92 2.33
C SER A 28 10.44 -19.49 1.90
N PHE A 29 10.12 -18.51 2.73
CA PHE A 29 10.54 -17.13 2.55
C PHE A 29 12.08 -17.08 2.47
N PRO A 30 12.68 -16.34 1.52
CA PRO A 30 14.10 -16.08 1.54
C PRO A 30 14.55 -15.59 2.92
N VAL A 31 15.48 -16.30 3.54
CA VAL A 31 16.03 -15.92 4.84
C VAL A 31 16.89 -14.67 4.64
N PRO A 32 16.82 -13.66 5.53
CA PRO A 32 17.77 -12.56 5.51
C PRO A 32 19.22 -13.08 5.56
N PRO A 33 20.22 -12.29 5.13
CA PRO A 33 21.62 -12.60 5.39
C PRO A 33 21.78 -12.93 6.88
N ALA A 34 22.40 -14.09 7.18
CA ALA A 34 22.37 -14.74 8.48
C ALA A 34 22.85 -13.85 9.64
N ALA A 35 21.92 -13.12 10.27
CA ALA A 35 22.01 -12.77 11.68
C ALA A 35 21.02 -13.68 12.40
N SER A 36 21.45 -14.35 13.47
CA SER A 36 20.60 -15.24 14.27
C SER A 36 19.48 -14.52 15.01
N GLU A 37 19.42 -13.18 14.91
CA GLU A 37 18.53 -12.30 15.66
C GLU A 37 17.67 -11.44 14.72
N LYS A 38 16.47 -11.10 15.17
CA LYS A 38 15.54 -10.21 14.47
C LYS A 38 16.12 -8.80 14.39
N HIS A 39 16.01 -8.14 13.24
CA HIS A 39 16.43 -6.73 13.08
C HIS A 39 15.32 -5.78 13.55
N HIS A 40 14.96 -5.78 14.83
CA HIS A 40 14.01 -4.79 15.35
C HIS A 40 14.61 -3.38 15.31
N VAL A 41 13.86 -2.40 14.80
CA VAL A 41 14.38 -1.04 14.60
C VAL A 41 13.75 -0.08 15.59
N HIS A 42 14.59 0.60 16.37
CA HIS A 42 14.20 1.73 17.20
C HIS A 42 14.40 3.01 16.39
N THR A 43 13.31 3.71 16.08
CA THR A 43 13.33 4.87 15.19
C THR A 43 12.17 5.82 15.51
N THR A 44 11.90 6.80 14.65
CA THR A 44 10.72 7.64 14.70
C THR A 44 9.82 7.42 13.49
N LEU A 45 8.50 7.43 13.70
CA LEU A 45 7.52 7.60 12.63
C LEU A 45 6.97 9.02 12.65
N ASN A 46 6.65 9.57 11.47
CA ASN A 46 5.93 10.84 11.40
C ASN A 46 4.43 10.58 11.52
N TYR A 47 3.84 10.96 12.65
CA TYR A 47 2.39 10.94 12.87
C TYR A 47 1.79 12.29 12.56
N PHE A 48 0.48 12.31 12.31
CA PHE A 48 -0.30 13.53 12.22
C PHE A 48 -0.56 14.07 13.63
N LYS A 49 -0.38 15.38 13.82
CA LYS A 49 -0.62 16.02 15.11
C LYS A 49 -2.12 16.02 15.45
N PRO A 50 -2.50 15.77 16.71
CA PRO A 50 -3.86 16.01 17.16
C PRO A 50 -4.29 17.45 16.84
N LEU A 51 -5.47 17.60 16.25
CA LEU A 51 -6.01 18.92 15.92
C LEU A 51 -6.58 19.58 17.18
N PRO A 52 -6.28 20.86 17.43
CA PRO A 52 -7.03 21.68 18.37
C PRO A 52 -8.54 21.59 18.11
N ARG A 53 -9.34 21.66 19.18
CA ARG A 53 -10.80 21.59 19.07
C ARG A 53 -11.32 22.64 18.09
N GLY A 54 -12.08 22.19 17.10
CA GLY A 54 -12.71 23.05 16.08
C GLY A 54 -11.85 23.35 14.85
N GLN A 55 -10.60 22.86 14.80
CA GLN A 55 -9.77 22.98 13.60
C GLN A 55 -10.03 21.80 12.65
N SER A 56 -10.15 22.10 11.35
CA SER A 56 -10.22 21.09 10.29
C SER A 56 -8.82 20.65 9.86
N PRO A 57 -8.64 19.38 9.46
CA PRO A 57 -7.38 18.92 8.89
C PRO A 57 -7.04 19.68 7.60
N PRO A 58 -5.75 19.77 7.22
CA PRO A 58 -5.36 20.41 5.99
C PRO A 58 -5.92 19.66 4.78
N THR A 59 -6.09 20.36 3.67
CA THR A 59 -6.34 19.70 2.39
C THR A 59 -5.02 19.31 1.75
N VAL A 60 -4.90 18.05 1.35
CA VAL A 60 -3.73 17.51 0.65
C VAL A 60 -3.88 17.77 -0.85
N TYR A 61 -2.83 18.29 -1.49
CA TYR A 61 -2.78 18.58 -2.93
C TYR A 61 -1.62 17.83 -3.62
N PRO A 62 -1.74 16.52 -3.92
CA PRO A 62 -0.64 15.67 -4.39
C PRO A 62 0.07 16.14 -5.69
N PHE A 63 -0.61 16.97 -6.48
CA PHE A 63 -0.12 17.46 -7.78
C PHE A 63 0.28 18.95 -7.77
N ARG A 64 0.40 19.56 -6.58
CA ARG A 64 0.79 20.96 -6.39
C ARG A 64 1.95 21.08 -5.42
N PRO A 65 3.20 20.84 -5.86
CA PRO A 65 4.40 20.84 -5.01
C PRO A 65 4.51 22.06 -4.09
N GLU A 66 4.06 23.23 -4.55
CA GLU A 66 4.04 24.48 -3.79
C GLU A 66 3.12 24.46 -2.56
N LYS A 67 2.22 23.46 -2.47
CA LYS A 67 1.29 23.25 -1.36
C LYS A 67 1.60 22.00 -0.52
N HIS A 68 2.76 21.36 -0.72
CA HIS A 68 3.12 20.10 -0.06
C HIS A 68 3.83 20.24 1.29
N ASP A 69 3.86 21.43 1.90
CA ASP A 69 4.42 21.53 3.25
C ASP A 69 3.41 21.05 4.30
N TYR A 70 3.45 19.74 4.55
CA TYR A 70 2.69 19.10 5.62
C TYR A 70 3.48 19.01 6.93
N SER A 71 4.71 19.53 6.98
CA SER A 71 5.54 19.47 8.19
C SER A 71 4.91 20.14 9.42
N PRO A 72 4.08 21.22 9.31
CA PRO A 72 3.41 21.78 10.48
C PRO A 72 2.45 20.81 11.14
N TRP A 73 1.89 19.87 10.37
CA TRP A 73 0.87 18.90 10.80
C TRP A 73 1.47 17.55 11.19
N ALA A 74 2.78 17.38 11.06
CA ALA A 74 3.48 16.14 11.37
C ALA A 74 4.32 16.27 12.64
N GLU A 75 4.37 15.22 13.44
CA GLU A 75 5.27 15.07 14.58
C GLU A 75 6.03 13.75 14.52
N LYS A 76 7.29 13.77 14.94
CA LYS A 76 8.13 12.57 15.02
C LYS A 76 7.91 11.91 16.36
N VAL A 77 7.42 10.68 16.36
CA VAL A 77 7.17 9.91 17.58
C VAL A 77 8.09 8.70 17.61
N PRO A 78 8.85 8.49 18.71
CA PRO A 78 9.66 7.29 18.89
C PRO A 78 8.81 6.02 18.86
N VAL A 79 9.24 5.03 18.11
CA VAL A 79 8.59 3.72 17.99
C VAL A 79 9.62 2.61 17.88
N THR A 80 9.19 1.39 18.19
CA THR A 80 9.89 0.17 17.78
C THR A 80 9.11 -0.47 16.63
N ILE A 81 9.80 -0.78 15.54
CA ILE A 81 9.24 -1.48 14.38
C ILE A 81 9.80 -2.90 14.38
N HIS A 82 8.90 -3.89 14.43
CA HIS A 82 9.25 -5.29 14.63
C HIS A 82 9.51 -6.01 13.31
N ASP A 83 10.67 -6.65 13.20
CA ASP A 83 11.05 -7.49 12.07
C ASP A 83 10.33 -8.85 12.10
N VAL A 84 9.63 -9.14 11.01
CA VAL A 84 8.85 -10.36 10.84
C VAL A 84 9.61 -11.48 10.14
N ALA A 85 10.88 -11.31 9.77
CA ALA A 85 11.62 -12.33 9.01
C ALA A 85 11.63 -13.69 9.73
N GLY A 86 11.17 -14.76 9.08
CA GLY A 86 10.97 -16.09 9.69
C GLY A 86 9.62 -16.29 10.40
N ASP A 87 8.81 -15.24 10.55
CA ASP A 87 7.49 -15.23 11.16
C ASP A 87 6.39 -14.78 10.18
N GLU A 88 6.70 -14.68 8.88
CA GLU A 88 5.84 -14.07 7.86
C GLU A 88 4.45 -14.72 7.79
N LEU A 89 4.38 -16.03 8.05
CA LEU A 89 3.14 -16.81 8.02
C LEU A 89 2.19 -16.53 9.20
N LYS A 90 2.64 -15.85 10.26
CA LYS A 90 1.79 -15.48 11.41
C LYS A 90 0.78 -14.37 11.08
N TYR A 91 0.99 -13.64 9.97
CA TYR A 91 0.21 -12.46 9.62
C TYR A 91 -0.79 -12.76 8.50
N SER A 92 -2.02 -12.29 8.71
CA SER A 92 -3.16 -12.51 7.81
C SER A 92 -3.91 -11.21 7.54
N LEU A 93 -4.52 -11.13 6.36
CA LEU A 93 -5.31 -9.97 5.95
C LEU A 93 -6.48 -9.70 6.90
N ASP A 94 -7.18 -10.73 7.36
CA ASP A 94 -8.39 -10.58 8.17
C ASP A 94 -8.12 -10.28 9.64
N GLU A 95 -6.97 -10.70 10.17
CA GLU A 95 -6.64 -10.40 11.57
C GLU A 95 -5.77 -9.15 11.70
N HIS A 96 -4.77 -8.98 10.82
CA HIS A 96 -3.73 -7.96 10.96
C HIS A 96 -3.90 -6.80 9.98
N GLY A 97 -4.67 -6.98 8.91
CA GLY A 97 -4.82 -6.00 7.82
C GLY A 97 -3.71 -6.08 6.78
N PHE A 98 -2.70 -6.94 6.98
CA PHE A 98 -1.61 -7.20 6.05
C PHE A 98 -1.20 -8.67 6.05
N LYS A 99 -0.50 -9.08 4.99
CA LYS A 99 0.07 -10.41 4.82
C LYS A 99 1.33 -10.33 3.97
N PHE A 100 2.35 -11.07 4.37
CA PHE A 100 3.50 -11.36 3.51
C PHE A 100 3.23 -12.64 2.73
N HIS A 101 3.53 -12.63 1.43
CA HIS A 101 3.30 -13.76 0.56
C HIS A 101 4.51 -13.98 -0.34
N PHE A 102 5.06 -15.20 -0.33
CA PHE A 102 6.06 -15.57 -1.32
C PHE A 102 5.39 -15.68 -2.68
N HIS A 103 5.87 -14.91 -3.63
CA HIS A 103 5.34 -14.89 -4.99
C HIS A 103 6.40 -14.35 -5.93
N ARG A 104 7.08 -15.26 -6.63
CA ARG A 104 8.05 -14.91 -7.68
C ARG A 104 7.31 -14.51 -8.95
N THR A 105 7.74 -13.39 -9.54
CA THR A 105 7.25 -12.90 -10.84
C THR A 105 8.33 -13.07 -11.89
N GLU A 106 7.93 -13.38 -13.11
CA GLU A 106 8.82 -13.38 -14.28
C GLU A 106 8.87 -12.00 -14.97
N VAL A 107 8.02 -11.06 -14.55
CA VAL A 107 8.02 -9.70 -15.08
C VAL A 107 9.26 -8.97 -14.58
N THR A 108 10.09 -8.49 -15.50
CA THR A 108 11.31 -7.75 -15.20
C THR A 108 11.22 -6.27 -15.55
N ASN A 109 10.42 -5.91 -16.58
CA ASN A 109 10.27 -4.54 -17.04
C ASN A 109 9.00 -3.87 -16.50
N PHE A 110 9.04 -3.44 -15.24
CA PHE A 110 7.96 -2.68 -14.61
C PHE A 110 7.82 -1.23 -15.12
N GLY A 111 8.78 -0.75 -15.92
CA GLY A 111 8.74 0.58 -16.51
C GLY A 111 7.89 0.68 -17.78
N ASP A 112 7.49 -0.45 -18.37
CA ASP A 112 6.65 -0.52 -19.55
C ASP A 112 5.20 -0.83 -19.15
N PRO A 113 4.28 0.16 -19.30
CA PRO A 113 2.86 -0.03 -19.00
C PRO A 113 2.19 -1.19 -19.73
N ASP A 114 2.60 -1.48 -20.96
CA ASP A 114 1.98 -2.53 -21.78
C ASP A 114 2.45 -3.92 -21.32
N VAL A 115 3.72 -4.05 -20.90
CA VAL A 115 4.23 -5.26 -20.24
C VAL A 115 3.50 -5.49 -18.92
N VAL A 116 3.44 -4.47 -18.06
CA VAL A 116 2.74 -4.55 -16.77
C VAL A 116 1.28 -4.99 -16.98
N LYS A 117 0.58 -4.38 -17.94
CA LYS A 117 -0.83 -4.68 -18.20
C LYS A 117 -1.03 -6.09 -18.76
N ARG A 118 -0.16 -6.53 -19.66
CA ARG A 118 -0.30 -7.83 -20.34
C ARG A 118 0.11 -9.00 -19.45
N GLU A 119 1.12 -8.81 -18.62
CA GLU A 119 1.79 -9.89 -17.90
C GLU A 119 1.55 -9.80 -16.38
N TYR A 120 1.78 -8.64 -15.77
CA TYR A 120 1.70 -8.50 -14.32
C TYR A 120 0.27 -8.40 -13.78
N PHE A 121 -0.65 -7.74 -14.50
CA PHE A 121 -2.04 -7.61 -14.07
C PHE A 121 -2.73 -8.99 -13.91
N PRO A 122 -2.69 -9.90 -14.91
CA PRO A 122 -3.27 -11.25 -14.76
C PRO A 122 -2.58 -12.10 -13.68
N GLU A 123 -1.27 -11.95 -13.52
CA GLU A 123 -0.49 -12.61 -12.46
C GLU A 123 -1.01 -12.20 -11.08
N MET A 124 -1.16 -10.89 -10.85
CA MET A 124 -1.63 -10.35 -9.59
C MET A 124 -3.14 -10.58 -9.36
N GLU A 125 -3.96 -10.60 -10.41
CA GLU A 125 -5.36 -11.01 -10.31
C GLU A 125 -5.47 -12.43 -9.73
N THR A 126 -4.67 -13.35 -10.28
CA THR A 126 -4.63 -14.76 -9.86
C THR A 126 -4.17 -14.88 -8.41
N LEU A 127 -3.08 -14.20 -8.04
CA LEU A 127 -2.59 -14.19 -6.67
C LEU A 127 -3.64 -13.67 -5.68
N MET A 128 -4.28 -12.53 -5.98
CA MET A 128 -5.28 -11.92 -5.10
C MET A 128 -6.48 -12.85 -4.90
N LYS A 129 -6.96 -13.51 -5.97
CA LYS A 129 -8.03 -14.53 -5.88
C LYS A 129 -7.62 -15.71 -5.01
N GLN A 130 -6.40 -16.23 -5.18
CA GLN A 130 -5.89 -17.35 -4.39
C GLN A 130 -5.76 -17.00 -2.90
N VAL A 131 -5.24 -15.81 -2.58
CA VAL A 131 -5.03 -15.40 -1.19
C VAL A 131 -6.34 -15.07 -0.46
N THR A 132 -7.30 -14.48 -1.18
CA THR A 132 -8.53 -13.95 -0.56
C THR A 132 -9.71 -14.90 -0.70
N GLY A 133 -9.72 -15.79 -1.67
CA GLY A 133 -10.91 -16.57 -2.06
C GLY A 133 -11.94 -15.76 -2.88
N ALA A 134 -11.61 -14.53 -3.25
CA ALA A 134 -12.54 -13.65 -3.98
C ALA A 134 -12.85 -14.17 -5.40
N LYS A 135 -14.06 -13.86 -5.86
CA LYS A 135 -14.53 -14.25 -7.19
C LYS A 135 -14.10 -13.28 -8.28
N HIS A 136 -14.12 -11.98 -7.96
CA HIS A 136 -13.76 -10.93 -8.90
C HIS A 136 -12.66 -10.05 -8.31
N VAL A 137 -11.64 -9.78 -9.12
CA VAL A 137 -10.53 -8.90 -8.78
C VAL A 137 -10.27 -7.97 -9.96
N PHE A 138 -10.22 -6.67 -9.72
CA PHE A 138 -9.97 -5.65 -10.73
C PHE A 138 -8.79 -4.78 -10.32
N LEU A 139 -7.74 -4.78 -11.13
CA LEU A 139 -6.49 -4.09 -10.83
C LEU A 139 -6.51 -2.66 -11.37
N PHE A 140 -6.01 -1.71 -10.58
CA PHE A 140 -6.00 -0.31 -10.93
C PHE A 140 -4.80 0.43 -10.33
N ASN A 141 -4.54 1.63 -10.85
CA ASN A 141 -3.57 2.60 -10.34
C ASN A 141 -2.19 2.00 -9.98
N PRO A 142 -1.43 1.47 -10.96
CA PRO A 142 -0.06 1.01 -10.71
C PRO A 142 0.85 2.19 -10.33
N ILE A 143 1.68 2.02 -9.30
CA ILE A 143 2.61 3.03 -8.81
C ILE A 143 4.02 2.45 -8.83
N HIS A 144 4.88 2.99 -9.69
CA HIS A 144 6.31 2.69 -9.70
C HIS A 144 7.08 3.80 -8.98
N ARG A 145 7.71 3.47 -7.85
CA ARG A 145 8.58 4.39 -7.12
C ARG A 145 10.03 4.02 -7.38
N LYS A 146 10.79 4.98 -7.92
CA LYS A 146 12.24 4.87 -8.17
C LYS A 146 12.99 5.93 -7.38
N PRO A 147 14.26 5.68 -7.01
CA PRO A 147 15.15 6.74 -6.56
C PRO A 147 15.27 7.84 -7.63
N PRO A 148 15.52 9.10 -7.25
CA PRO A 148 15.81 10.16 -8.21
C PRO A 148 17.03 9.78 -9.06
N THR A 149 16.91 9.91 -10.38
CA THR A 149 18.05 9.72 -11.30
C THR A 149 18.92 10.97 -11.42
N GLU A 150 18.41 12.13 -11.02
CA GLU A 150 19.10 13.42 -11.06
C GLU A 150 18.92 14.17 -9.72
N PRO A 151 19.99 14.80 -9.18
CA PRO A 151 19.88 15.67 -8.01
C PRO A 151 18.88 16.80 -8.26
N GLY A 152 17.96 17.02 -7.32
CA GLY A 152 17.00 18.14 -7.38
C GLY A 152 15.71 17.90 -8.16
N LYS A 153 15.54 16.77 -8.86
CA LYS A 153 14.23 16.38 -9.39
C LYS A 153 13.39 15.70 -8.32
N ALA A 154 12.22 16.28 -8.02
CA ALA A 154 11.23 15.68 -7.15
C ALA A 154 10.67 14.39 -7.80
N VAL A 155 11.16 13.23 -7.35
CA VAL A 155 10.52 11.94 -7.62
C VAL A 155 9.62 11.60 -6.43
N GLN A 156 8.52 10.90 -6.68
CA GLN A 156 7.60 10.46 -5.64
C GLN A 156 8.27 9.39 -4.74
N GLY A 157 9.06 9.84 -3.78
CA GLY A 157 9.79 9.00 -2.84
C GLY A 157 8.88 8.21 -1.89
N PRO A 158 9.47 7.41 -0.99
CA PRO A 158 8.75 6.76 0.10
C PRO A 158 7.94 7.77 0.93
N VAL A 159 6.66 7.50 1.17
CA VAL A 159 5.81 8.35 2.04
C VAL A 159 6.11 8.00 3.49
N GLN A 160 6.60 8.97 4.26
CA GLN A 160 7.00 8.76 5.67
C GLN A 160 5.97 9.23 6.70
N LEU A 161 4.84 9.79 6.26
CA LEU A 161 3.70 10.10 7.13
C LEU A 161 2.86 8.83 7.32
N VAL A 162 2.49 8.51 8.56
CA VAL A 162 1.59 7.38 8.83
C VAL A 162 0.19 7.69 8.30
N HIS A 163 -0.30 6.83 7.40
CA HIS A 163 -1.56 7.05 6.70
C HIS A 163 -2.25 5.73 6.34
N ASN A 164 -3.53 5.81 5.97
CA ASN A 164 -4.26 4.78 5.23
C ASN A 164 -4.84 5.40 3.95
N ASP A 165 -4.58 4.78 2.81
CA ASP A 165 -4.80 5.36 1.49
C ASP A 165 -6.24 5.82 1.19
N LEU A 166 -7.24 5.16 1.79
CA LEU A 166 -8.65 5.37 1.43
C LEU A 166 -9.55 5.50 2.65
N THR A 167 -10.63 6.24 2.46
CA THR A 167 -11.80 6.22 3.33
C THR A 167 -12.83 5.22 2.81
N PRO A 168 -13.78 4.74 3.63
CA PRO A 168 -14.87 3.88 3.15
C PRO A 168 -15.64 4.47 1.97
N GLN A 169 -15.91 5.78 2.03
CA GLN A 169 -16.62 6.51 1.00
C GLN A 169 -15.83 6.53 -0.31
N ASP A 170 -14.53 6.83 -0.25
CA ASP A 170 -13.67 6.84 -1.43
C ASP A 170 -13.44 5.45 -2.03
N ALA A 171 -13.38 4.41 -1.21
CA ALA A 171 -13.25 3.04 -1.69
C ALA A 171 -14.46 2.64 -2.55
N VAL A 172 -15.68 2.92 -2.06
CA VAL A 172 -16.93 2.62 -2.78
C VAL A 172 -17.10 3.52 -4.00
N ALA A 173 -16.82 4.82 -3.86
CA ALA A 173 -16.91 5.77 -4.96
C ALA A 173 -15.91 5.45 -6.08
N GLY A 174 -14.69 5.05 -5.72
CA GLY A 174 -13.66 4.62 -6.67
C GLY A 174 -14.09 3.38 -7.46
N ALA A 175 -14.59 2.35 -6.78
CA ALA A 175 -15.11 1.16 -7.44
C ALA A 175 -16.25 1.49 -8.43
N ARG A 176 -17.22 2.32 -8.02
CA ARG A 176 -18.31 2.78 -8.91
C ARG A 176 -17.81 3.59 -10.10
N HIS A 177 -16.82 4.45 -9.88
CA HIS A 177 -16.22 5.24 -10.95
C HIS A 177 -15.53 4.36 -12.00
N ASP A 178 -14.70 3.41 -11.53
CA ASP A 178 -13.86 2.59 -12.42
C ASP A 178 -14.62 1.46 -13.11
N LEU A 179 -15.59 0.85 -12.42
CA LEU A 179 -16.33 -0.33 -12.91
C LEU A 179 -17.69 0.03 -13.54
N GLY A 180 -18.21 1.24 -13.28
CA GLY A 180 -19.52 1.66 -13.76
C GLY A 180 -20.67 0.85 -13.14
N PRO A 181 -21.77 0.61 -13.88
CA PRO A 181 -22.99 -0.02 -13.32
C PRO A 181 -22.79 -1.41 -12.70
N GLN A 182 -21.80 -2.19 -13.14
CA GLN A 182 -21.55 -3.52 -12.55
C GLN A 182 -21.07 -3.45 -11.09
N ALA A 183 -20.54 -2.30 -10.65
CA ALA A 183 -20.07 -2.12 -9.29
C ALA A 183 -21.19 -2.35 -8.27
N ASP A 184 -22.41 -1.87 -8.53
CA ASP A 184 -23.50 -1.93 -7.57
C ASP A 184 -23.95 -3.37 -7.28
N GLU A 185 -23.86 -4.27 -8.26
CA GLU A 185 -24.11 -5.70 -8.05
C GLU A 185 -22.97 -6.36 -7.27
N LEU A 186 -21.71 -6.06 -7.61
CA LEU A 186 -20.54 -6.61 -6.93
C LEU A 186 -20.44 -6.14 -5.46
N LEU A 187 -20.84 -4.90 -5.18
CA LEU A 187 -20.84 -4.29 -3.84
C LEU A 187 -21.89 -4.89 -2.89
N LYS A 188 -22.77 -5.77 -3.36
CA LYS A 188 -23.70 -6.53 -2.49
C LYS A 188 -22.97 -7.59 -1.65
N GLY A 189 -21.81 -8.07 -2.12
CA GLY A 189 -20.95 -8.99 -1.37
C GLY A 189 -19.92 -8.27 -0.52
N ARG A 190 -18.99 -9.04 0.08
CA ARG A 190 -17.82 -8.46 0.74
C ARG A 190 -16.95 -7.76 -0.30
N PHE A 191 -16.59 -6.52 -0.03
CA PHE A 191 -15.77 -5.67 -0.89
C PHE A 191 -14.54 -5.20 -0.12
N GLN A 192 -13.39 -5.33 -0.75
CA GLN A 192 -12.10 -4.93 -0.19
C GLN A 192 -11.33 -4.12 -1.22
N VAL A 193 -10.50 -3.20 -0.72
CA VAL A 193 -9.41 -2.60 -1.50
C VAL A 193 -8.10 -3.10 -0.93
N ILE A 194 -7.39 -3.90 -1.71
CA ILE A 194 -6.13 -4.53 -1.30
C ILE A 194 -5.02 -4.03 -2.21
N HIS A 195 -3.89 -3.69 -1.60
CA HIS A 195 -2.69 -3.26 -2.29
C HIS A 195 -1.67 -4.38 -2.25
N ALA A 196 -0.97 -4.61 -3.36
CA ALA A 196 0.21 -5.44 -3.41
C ALA A 196 1.43 -4.56 -3.61
N TRP A 197 2.27 -4.50 -2.59
CA TRP A 197 3.55 -3.81 -2.64
C TRP A 197 4.67 -4.83 -2.83
N ARG A 198 5.44 -4.63 -3.91
CA ARG A 198 6.56 -5.48 -4.30
C ARG A 198 7.82 -4.62 -4.40
N PRO A 199 8.89 -4.94 -3.67
CA PRO A 199 10.18 -4.33 -3.94
C PRO A 199 10.76 -4.90 -5.25
N LEU A 200 11.46 -4.08 -6.03
CA LEU A 200 12.12 -4.55 -7.26
C LEU A 200 13.60 -4.92 -7.05
N LYS A 201 14.12 -4.62 -5.86
CA LYS A 201 15.45 -5.01 -5.34
C LYS A 201 15.33 -5.23 -3.82
N PRO A 202 16.23 -6.00 -3.17
CA PRO A 202 16.24 -6.11 -1.71
C PRO A 202 16.21 -4.74 -1.03
N VAL A 203 15.29 -4.55 -0.07
CA VAL A 203 15.08 -3.28 0.61
C VAL A 203 15.77 -3.23 1.96
N TYR A 204 16.63 -2.24 2.12
CA TYR A 204 17.31 -1.90 3.36
C TYR A 204 17.07 -0.45 3.75
N LYS A 205 17.21 0.50 2.81
CA LYS A 205 16.91 1.91 3.03
C LYS A 205 15.42 2.22 2.89
N ASP A 206 14.93 3.05 3.81
CA ASP A 206 13.55 3.47 3.92
C ASP A 206 12.55 2.29 3.86
N PRO A 207 12.58 1.25 4.72
CA PRO A 207 11.72 0.07 4.56
C PRO A 207 10.21 0.37 4.69
N PHE A 208 9.36 -0.58 4.29
CA PHE A 208 7.90 -0.43 4.34
C PHE A 208 7.34 -1.03 5.63
N ALA A 209 6.86 -0.17 6.53
CA ALA A 209 6.23 -0.57 7.78
C ALA A 209 4.70 -0.59 7.63
N VAL A 210 4.09 -1.64 8.18
CA VAL A 210 2.65 -1.88 8.23
C VAL A 210 2.21 -2.03 9.68
N ALA A 211 1.13 -1.36 10.08
CA ALA A 211 0.58 -1.50 11.42
C ALA A 211 -0.20 -2.81 11.57
N ASP A 212 -0.26 -3.38 12.77
CA ASP A 212 -1.35 -4.31 13.11
C ASP A 212 -2.64 -3.52 13.25
N SER A 213 -3.62 -3.79 12.38
CA SER A 213 -4.89 -3.06 12.34
C SER A 213 -5.62 -3.04 13.69
N ARG A 214 -5.45 -4.06 14.53
CA ARG A 214 -6.12 -4.14 15.86
C ARG A 214 -5.49 -3.19 16.87
N SER A 215 -4.30 -2.69 16.59
CA SER A 215 -3.57 -1.77 17.45
C SER A 215 -3.92 -0.30 17.20
N VAL A 216 -4.55 0.01 16.06
CA VAL A 216 -4.92 1.37 15.64
C VAL A 216 -6.42 1.57 15.77
N ALA A 217 -6.85 2.45 16.67
CA ALA A 217 -8.26 2.68 16.93
C ALA A 217 -8.89 3.57 15.86
N ASP A 218 -10.22 3.56 15.73
CA ASP A 218 -10.93 4.48 14.82
C ASP A 218 -10.73 5.94 15.20
N GLU A 219 -10.57 6.22 16.50
CA GLU A 219 -10.33 7.56 17.04
C GLU A 219 -8.95 8.11 16.68
N ASP A 220 -7.99 7.24 16.34
CA ASP A 220 -6.65 7.64 15.91
C ASP A 220 -6.64 8.10 14.43
N LEU A 221 -7.76 7.96 13.71
CA LEU A 221 -7.86 8.32 12.31
C LEU A 221 -8.39 9.73 12.08
N VAL A 222 -7.65 10.50 11.29
CA VAL A 222 -8.02 11.85 10.89
C VAL A 222 -8.38 11.87 9.41
N HIS A 223 -9.69 11.95 9.15
CA HIS A 223 -10.23 12.06 7.79
C HIS A 223 -9.72 13.32 7.11
N THR A 224 -8.90 13.16 6.07
CA THR A 224 -8.18 14.26 5.43
C THR A 224 -8.59 14.33 3.96
N LYS A 225 -9.05 15.51 3.54
CA LYS A 225 -9.44 15.76 2.14
C LYS A 225 -8.21 15.79 1.24
N VAL A 226 -8.32 15.17 0.08
CA VAL A 226 -7.31 15.15 -0.98
C VAL A 226 -7.92 15.73 -2.26
N VAL A 227 -7.25 16.71 -2.85
CA VAL A 227 -7.71 17.35 -4.10
C VAL A 227 -6.77 16.97 -5.24
N PHE A 228 -7.33 16.27 -6.22
CA PHE A 228 -6.70 15.92 -7.48
C PHE A 228 -7.14 16.89 -8.58
N PRO A 229 -6.45 16.97 -9.74
CA PRO A 229 -6.79 17.91 -10.81
C PRO A 229 -8.25 17.84 -11.30
N PHE A 230 -8.86 16.66 -11.28
CA PHE A 230 -10.20 16.41 -11.85
C PHE A 230 -11.20 15.78 -10.87
N ARG A 231 -10.80 15.58 -9.60
CA ARG A 231 -11.68 14.99 -8.59
C ARG A 231 -11.21 15.34 -7.19
N GLU A 232 -12.13 15.25 -6.24
CA GLU A 232 -11.80 15.22 -4.82
C GLU A 232 -11.83 13.78 -4.34
N GLY A 233 -11.07 13.51 -3.29
CA GLY A 233 -11.15 12.28 -2.52
C GLY A 233 -10.68 12.53 -1.10
N SER A 234 -10.47 11.48 -0.35
CA SER A 234 -10.01 11.55 1.04
C SER A 234 -9.13 10.36 1.40
N THR A 235 -8.31 10.57 2.42
CA THR A 235 -7.40 9.59 3.03
C THR A 235 -7.55 9.68 4.55
N PHE A 236 -6.99 8.73 5.29
CA PHE A 236 -6.79 8.90 6.72
C PHE A 236 -5.33 9.20 7.01
N ASN A 237 -5.08 10.34 7.63
CA ASN A 237 -3.88 10.53 8.43
C ASN A 237 -4.08 9.88 9.81
N VAL A 238 -3.01 9.58 10.51
CA VAL A 238 -3.08 8.86 11.80
C VAL A 238 -2.39 9.66 12.89
N THR A 239 -3.06 9.86 14.02
CA THR A 239 -2.47 10.44 15.24
C THR A 239 -1.72 9.38 16.05
N ALA A 240 -0.73 9.78 16.83
CA ALA A 240 0.08 8.82 17.57
C ALA A 240 -0.66 8.19 18.75
N SER A 241 -0.39 6.92 19.01
CA SER A 241 -0.89 6.19 20.17
C SER A 241 0.16 5.17 20.63
N PRO A 242 0.42 5.02 21.94
CA PRO A 242 1.38 4.06 22.46
C PRO A 242 0.95 2.60 22.24
N LYS A 243 -0.31 2.37 21.85
CA LYS A 243 -0.84 1.02 21.55
C LYS A 243 -0.41 0.54 20.16
N HIS A 244 -0.06 1.45 19.26
CA HIS A 244 0.29 1.13 17.89
C HIS A 244 1.46 0.13 17.81
N ARG A 245 1.29 -0.92 17.01
CA ARG A 245 2.33 -1.91 16.73
C ARG A 245 2.63 -1.92 15.24
N PHE A 246 3.88 -1.67 14.88
CA PHE A 246 4.34 -1.68 13.49
C PHE A 246 5.27 -2.85 13.23
N TYR A 247 5.13 -3.39 12.03
CA TYR A 247 5.87 -4.53 11.55
C TYR A 247 6.47 -4.23 10.18
N TYR A 248 7.57 -4.87 9.86
CA TYR A 248 8.17 -4.85 8.54
C TYR A 248 8.98 -6.14 8.34
N ARG A 249 9.39 -6.43 7.11
CA ARG A 249 10.28 -7.56 6.84
C ARG A 249 11.67 -7.05 6.48
N TYR A 250 12.67 -7.37 7.30
CA TYR A 250 14.05 -6.97 7.03
C TYR A 250 14.59 -7.61 5.75
N GLY A 251 15.29 -6.83 4.93
CA GLY A 251 15.86 -7.29 3.66
C GLY A 251 14.80 -7.76 2.66
N GLN A 252 13.64 -7.08 2.58
CA GLN A 252 12.55 -7.57 1.75
C GLN A 252 12.95 -7.72 0.28
N THR A 253 13.04 -8.96 -0.19
CA THR A 253 13.38 -9.38 -1.55
C THR A 253 12.19 -9.25 -2.50
N PRO A 254 12.45 -9.15 -3.82
CA PRO A 254 11.37 -9.07 -4.82
C PRO A 254 10.41 -10.24 -4.82
N ASP A 255 10.85 -11.43 -4.39
CA ASP A 255 10.02 -12.64 -4.33
C ASP A 255 8.99 -12.63 -3.18
N ILE A 256 8.97 -11.58 -2.34
CA ILE A 256 8.01 -11.46 -1.25
C ILE A 256 7.18 -10.20 -1.44
N VAL A 257 5.88 -10.40 -1.65
CA VAL A 257 4.89 -9.34 -1.80
C VAL A 257 4.25 -9.08 -0.45
N THR A 258 4.11 -7.79 -0.10
CA THR A 258 3.30 -7.36 1.03
C THR A 258 1.92 -7.00 0.52
N LEU A 259 0.92 -7.79 0.91
CA LEU A 259 -0.49 -7.50 0.68
C LEU A 259 -1.03 -6.73 1.89
N PHE A 260 -1.73 -5.62 1.69
CA PHE A 260 -2.33 -4.86 2.79
C PHE A 260 -3.65 -4.22 2.38
N LYS A 261 -4.55 -4.05 3.34
CA LYS A 261 -5.88 -3.49 3.11
C LYS A 261 -5.86 -1.98 3.24
N SER A 262 -6.47 -1.30 2.29
CA SER A 262 -6.88 0.10 2.46
C SER A 262 -8.33 0.20 2.92
N TYR A 263 -9.16 -0.80 2.61
CA TYR A 263 -10.56 -0.88 2.99
C TYR A 263 -11.09 -2.34 3.00
N ASP A 264 -12.04 -2.63 3.89
CA ASP A 264 -12.86 -3.84 3.93
C ASP A 264 -14.28 -3.51 4.40
N SER A 265 -15.29 -4.00 3.70
CA SER A 265 -16.69 -3.83 4.09
C SER A 265 -17.12 -4.79 5.20
N GLU A 266 -16.43 -5.92 5.40
CA GLU A 266 -16.78 -6.87 6.47
C GLU A 266 -16.40 -6.33 7.86
N THR A 267 -17.31 -6.48 8.81
CA THR A 267 -17.09 -6.13 10.22
C THR A 267 -16.51 -7.32 10.99
N GLY A 268 -15.81 -7.06 12.10
CA GLY A 268 -15.16 -8.12 12.88
C GLY A 268 -13.82 -8.61 12.33
N VAL A 269 -13.36 -8.07 11.20
CA VAL A 269 -12.02 -8.28 10.62
C VAL A 269 -11.23 -6.97 10.63
N ALA A 270 -9.93 -7.04 10.40
CA ALA A 270 -9.10 -5.89 10.07
C ALA A 270 -9.61 -5.24 8.77
N ARG A 271 -10.00 -3.95 8.86
CA ARG A 271 -10.65 -3.23 7.75
C ARG A 271 -9.75 -2.30 6.97
N ARG A 272 -8.53 -2.08 7.44
CA ARG A 272 -7.58 -1.10 6.92
C ARG A 272 -6.20 -1.38 7.49
N ASN A 273 -5.17 -0.74 6.94
CA ASN A 273 -3.81 -0.96 7.35
C ASN A 273 -3.03 0.36 7.27
N PRO A 274 -2.98 1.11 8.38
CA PRO A 274 -2.06 2.23 8.48
C PRO A 274 -0.62 1.79 8.22
N HIS A 275 0.08 2.54 7.39
CA HIS A 275 1.43 2.18 6.96
C HIS A 275 2.29 3.43 6.71
N SER A 276 3.60 3.22 6.65
CA SER A 276 4.57 4.29 6.41
C SER A 276 5.90 3.71 5.93
N ALA A 277 6.70 4.52 5.24
CA ALA A 277 8.12 4.31 5.17
C ALA A 277 8.81 4.87 6.42
N PHE A 278 9.87 4.23 6.88
CA PHE A 278 10.62 4.69 8.05
C PHE A 278 12.12 4.67 7.79
N VAL A 279 12.85 5.52 8.52
CA VAL A 279 14.31 5.53 8.44
C VAL A 279 14.86 4.50 9.42
N ASP A 280 15.63 3.54 8.93
CA ASP A 280 16.50 2.71 9.77
C ASP A 280 17.87 3.38 9.87
N PRO A 281 18.30 3.82 11.07
CA PRO A 281 19.60 4.46 11.26
C PRO A 281 20.78 3.61 10.75
N ALA A 282 20.67 2.28 10.76
CA ALA A 282 21.74 1.38 10.35
C ALA A 282 21.92 1.28 8.83
N THR A 283 20.93 1.71 8.04
CA THR A 283 20.91 1.52 6.58
C THR A 283 20.71 2.81 5.80
N VAL A 284 20.93 3.97 6.42
CA VAL A 284 20.79 5.30 5.79
C VAL A 284 21.66 5.48 4.55
N ASP A 285 22.83 4.82 4.49
CA ASP A 285 23.78 4.89 3.37
C ASP A 285 23.56 3.80 2.33
N HIS A 286 22.57 2.91 2.52
CA HIS A 286 22.23 1.90 1.52
C HIS A 286 21.59 2.54 0.28
N PRO A 287 21.59 1.84 -0.87
CA PRO A 287 20.87 2.30 -2.05
C PRO A 287 19.38 2.54 -1.77
N GLY A 288 18.83 3.63 -2.31
CA GLY A 288 17.40 3.93 -2.19
C GLY A 288 16.53 2.81 -2.75
N ARG A 289 15.43 2.50 -2.08
CA ARG A 289 14.52 1.43 -2.51
C ARG A 289 13.85 1.75 -3.85
N GLU A 290 13.61 0.69 -4.62
CA GLU A 290 12.76 0.71 -5.81
C GLU A 290 11.61 -0.27 -5.57
N SER A 291 10.37 0.17 -5.81
CA SER A 291 9.18 -0.63 -5.54
C SER A 291 8.08 -0.40 -6.56
N PHE A 292 7.24 -1.42 -6.72
CA PHE A 292 6.04 -1.39 -7.52
C PHE A 292 4.83 -1.74 -6.64
N GLU A 293 3.81 -0.89 -6.68
CA GLU A 293 2.53 -1.11 -6.01
C GLU A 293 1.43 -1.24 -7.06
N ILE A 294 0.53 -2.20 -6.85
CA ILE A 294 -0.70 -2.31 -7.63
C ILE A 294 -1.89 -2.46 -6.68
N ARG A 295 -3.00 -1.77 -6.99
CA ARG A 295 -4.21 -1.77 -6.17
C ARG A 295 -5.26 -2.66 -6.81
N ALA A 296 -6.08 -3.28 -5.99
CA ALA A 296 -7.11 -4.22 -6.42
C ALA A 296 -8.43 -3.93 -5.72
N TYR A 297 -9.50 -3.81 -6.50
CA TYR A 297 -10.86 -4.00 -6.01
C TYR A 297 -11.13 -5.50 -5.95
N VAL A 298 -11.48 -6.01 -4.78
CA VAL A 298 -11.65 -7.44 -4.50
C VAL A 298 -13.07 -7.67 -4.03
N PHE A 299 -13.82 -8.49 -4.77
CA PHE A 299 -15.23 -8.76 -4.52
C PHE A 299 -15.49 -10.25 -4.32
N HIS A 300 -16.25 -10.53 -3.26
CA HIS A 300 -16.76 -11.86 -2.94
C HIS A 300 -18.22 -11.96 -3.37
N GLU A 301 -18.70 -13.17 -3.61
CA GLU A 301 -20.12 -13.39 -3.82
C GLU A 301 -20.90 -13.03 -2.53
N PRO A 302 -22.12 -12.50 -2.64
CA PRO A 302 -22.99 -12.34 -1.47
C PRO A 302 -23.17 -13.67 -0.75
N ARG A 303 -23.11 -13.64 0.60
CA ARG A 303 -23.43 -14.82 1.42
C ARG A 303 -24.93 -15.05 1.50
#